data_AF-A0A523QHX6-F1
#
_entry.id   AF-A0A523QHX6-F1
#
_cell.length_a   1.000
_cell.length_b   1.000
_cell.length_c   1.000
_cell.angle_alpha   90.00
_cell.angle_beta   90.00
_cell.angle_gamma   90.00
#
_symmetry.space_group_name_H-M   'P 1'
#
loop_
_entity.id
_entity.type
_entity.pdbx_description
1 polymer ?
#
loop_
_entity_poly.entity_id
_entity_poly.type
_entity_poly.pdbx_seq_one_letter_code
_entity_poly.pdbx_strand_id
1 'polypeptide(L)'
;MIDRNKMVFFNIAWMKEYKGDWTIDVPRNGGSFIKENGWGGEVYNFKPHNGMMYGYVEPGAVVRNGPQRHIDISRLVDRPSLIRDSPYLRGVLVVWVATPKNGRQPLVVGWYKDAILYRNAQIPPEESKRELPNHNNPGEYFASARQQDCVLVPPEDRTLQIPRKGEGFGRSNLWYARTGIGGITRDKVLRFIQSWENSHRS
;
A
#
# COMPACT_ATOMS: atom_id res chain seq x y z
N MET A 1 3.99 19.92 -4.30
CA MET A 1 2.57 19.78 -3.89
C MET A 1 2.09 18.41 -4.30
N ILE A 2 1.33 17.71 -3.44
CA ILE A 2 0.73 16.41 -3.78
C ILE A 2 -0.43 16.65 -4.75
N ASP A 3 -0.42 15.96 -5.89
CA ASP A 3 -1.58 15.93 -6.78
C ASP A 3 -2.70 15.14 -6.10
N ARG A 4 -3.77 15.83 -5.72
CA ARG A 4 -4.90 15.23 -4.98
C ARG A 4 -5.58 14.11 -5.75
N ASN A 5 -5.46 14.06 -7.08
CA ASN A 5 -6.08 13.03 -7.92
C ASN A 5 -5.23 11.77 -8.04
N LYS A 6 -3.93 11.84 -7.70
CA LYS A 6 -3.01 10.70 -7.72
C LYS A 6 -2.83 10.11 -6.32
N MET A 7 -3.93 9.67 -5.71
CA MET A 7 -3.90 8.98 -4.41
C MET A 7 -4.57 7.61 -4.51
N VAL A 8 -3.89 6.59 -4.01
CA VAL A 8 -4.43 5.23 -3.91
C VAL A 8 -4.24 4.69 -2.50
N PHE A 9 -5.25 3.98 -2.01
CA PHE A 9 -5.23 3.32 -0.72
C PHE A 9 -5.04 1.82 -0.91
N PHE A 10 -4.10 1.25 -0.18
CA PHE A 10 -3.80 -0.18 -0.15
C PHE A 10 -4.12 -0.75 1.22
N ASN A 11 -5.08 -1.67 1.27
CA ASN A 11 -5.43 -2.42 2.45
C ASN A 11 -4.55 -3.67 2.56
N ILE A 12 -3.76 -3.73 3.61
CA ILE A 12 -2.79 -4.79 3.91
C ILE A 12 -3.09 -5.39 5.31
N ALA A 13 -2.45 -6.49 5.68
CA ALA A 13 -2.52 -6.95 7.07
C ALA A 13 -1.82 -5.97 8.01
N TRP A 14 -2.27 -6.01 9.26
CA TRP A 14 -1.67 -5.27 10.34
C TRP A 14 -0.38 -5.92 10.79
N MET A 15 0.69 -5.14 10.79
CA MET A 15 2.01 -5.45 11.33
C MET A 15 2.58 -4.19 12.00
N LYS A 16 3.58 -4.32 12.86
CA LYS A 16 4.24 -3.19 13.53
C LYS A 16 5.27 -2.54 12.63
N GLU A 17 6.16 -3.32 12.03
CA GLU A 17 7.40 -2.89 11.40
C GLU A 17 7.43 -3.12 9.89
N TYR A 18 6.82 -4.20 9.37
CA TYR A 18 6.85 -4.55 7.94
C TYR A 18 8.29 -4.62 7.35
N LYS A 19 9.23 -5.16 8.15
CA LYS A 19 10.67 -5.27 7.80
C LYS A 19 11.12 -6.67 7.39
N GLY A 20 10.20 -7.62 7.26
CA GLY A 20 10.48 -8.99 6.85
C GLY A 20 10.49 -10.02 7.98
N ASP A 21 10.34 -9.63 9.24
CA ASP A 21 10.35 -10.58 10.36
C ASP A 21 8.93 -11.10 10.67
N TRP A 22 8.32 -11.85 9.76
CA TRP A 22 6.93 -12.35 9.91
C TRP A 22 6.73 -13.36 11.05
N THR A 23 7.81 -13.86 11.67
CA THR A 23 7.74 -14.73 12.86
C THR A 23 7.57 -13.94 14.15
N ILE A 24 8.12 -12.72 14.22
CA ILE A 24 8.04 -11.80 15.37
C ILE A 24 6.88 -10.82 15.16
N ASP A 25 6.84 -10.21 13.98
CA ASP A 25 5.84 -9.22 13.56
C ASP A 25 4.74 -9.89 12.72
N VAL A 26 4.05 -10.85 13.33
CA VAL A 26 3.09 -11.72 12.62
C VAL A 26 1.94 -10.91 11.99
N PRO A 27 1.71 -11.01 10.67
CA PRO A 27 0.60 -10.34 9.98
C PRO A 27 -0.77 -10.69 10.56
N ARG A 28 -1.64 -9.70 10.77
CA ARG A 28 -3.01 -9.88 11.33
C ARG A 28 -4.09 -9.24 10.45
N ASN A 29 -5.26 -9.87 10.39
CA ASN A 29 -6.42 -9.35 9.65
C ASN A 29 -6.16 -9.10 8.15
N GLY A 30 -5.26 -9.89 7.54
CA GLY A 30 -5.01 -9.92 6.10
C GLY A 30 -5.97 -10.83 5.32
N GLY A 31 -5.64 -11.07 4.06
CA GLY A 31 -6.36 -11.99 3.16
C GLY A 31 -6.36 -13.44 3.65
N SER A 32 -7.13 -14.31 2.98
CA SER A 32 -7.18 -15.75 3.31
C SER A 32 -5.81 -16.41 3.28
N PHE A 33 -4.95 -16.02 2.32
CA PHE A 33 -3.59 -16.53 2.20
C PHE A 33 -2.77 -16.37 3.49
N ILE A 34 -2.85 -15.20 4.13
CA ILE A 34 -2.14 -14.91 5.38
C ILE A 34 -2.68 -15.75 6.54
N LYS A 35 -3.99 -16.02 6.56
CA LYS A 35 -4.59 -16.90 7.57
C LYS A 35 -4.10 -18.34 7.44
N GLU A 36 -3.88 -18.79 6.22
CA GLU A 36 -3.44 -20.16 5.90
C GLU A 36 -1.93 -20.35 6.05
N ASN A 37 -1.13 -19.34 5.65
CA ASN A 37 0.33 -19.48 5.51
C ASN A 37 1.12 -18.68 6.56
N GLY A 38 0.49 -17.73 7.25
CA GLY A 38 1.14 -16.89 8.27
C GLY A 38 2.03 -15.77 7.71
N TRP A 39 2.13 -15.63 6.38
CA TRP A 39 2.91 -14.59 5.71
C TRP A 39 2.20 -14.07 4.46
N GLY A 40 2.66 -12.94 3.92
CA GLY A 40 2.22 -12.34 2.66
C GLY A 40 3.30 -11.41 2.11
N GLY A 41 3.20 -10.96 0.86
CA GLY A 41 4.23 -10.09 0.25
C GLY A 41 4.41 -8.73 0.94
N GLU A 42 3.38 -8.27 1.66
CA GLU A 42 3.36 -7.01 2.39
C GLU A 42 4.33 -6.94 3.58
N VAL A 43 4.90 -8.08 4.03
CA VAL A 43 5.85 -8.14 5.15
C VAL A 43 7.10 -7.30 4.94
N TYR A 44 7.36 -6.87 3.71
CA TYR A 44 8.54 -6.09 3.32
C TYR A 44 8.24 -4.63 2.97
N ASN A 45 6.99 -4.16 3.16
CA ASN A 45 6.53 -2.84 2.74
C ASN A 45 7.26 -1.66 3.41
N PHE A 46 8.03 -1.87 4.47
CA PHE A 46 8.87 -0.81 5.05
C PHE A 46 10.30 -1.29 5.36
N LYS A 47 10.75 -2.34 4.67
CA LYS A 47 12.17 -2.72 4.59
C LYS A 47 12.84 -1.84 3.52
N PRO A 48 13.79 -0.96 3.84
CA PRO A 48 14.53 -0.22 2.82
C PRO A 48 15.59 -1.11 2.15
N HIS A 49 15.94 -0.78 0.91
CA HIS A 49 17.14 -1.28 0.24
C HIS A 49 17.68 -0.21 -0.71
N ASN A 50 18.96 0.14 -0.58
CA ASN A 50 19.64 1.18 -1.38
C ASN A 50 18.86 2.51 -1.47
N GLY A 51 18.34 2.98 -0.33
CA GLY A 51 17.57 4.24 -0.25
C GLY A 51 16.18 4.18 -0.89
N MET A 52 15.69 2.99 -1.26
CA MET A 52 14.38 2.77 -1.88
C MET A 52 13.50 1.87 -1.02
N MET A 53 12.20 2.12 -1.08
CA MET A 53 11.13 1.28 -0.54
C MET A 53 10.39 0.58 -1.68
N TYR A 54 9.89 -0.62 -1.40
CA TYR A 54 9.20 -1.48 -2.34
C TYR A 54 7.95 -2.03 -1.65
N GLY A 55 6.79 -1.64 -2.15
CA GLY A 55 5.50 -1.90 -1.54
C GLY A 55 4.65 -2.87 -2.34
N TYR A 56 4.16 -3.89 -1.67
CA TYR A 56 3.26 -4.91 -2.18
C TYR A 56 1.83 -4.72 -1.65
N VAL A 57 0.87 -4.96 -2.52
CA VAL A 57 -0.53 -5.19 -2.18
C VAL A 57 -1.02 -6.31 -3.09
N GLU A 58 -1.94 -7.16 -2.62
CA GLU A 58 -2.63 -8.10 -3.51
C GLU A 58 -3.72 -7.36 -4.29
N PRO A 59 -3.62 -7.20 -5.63
CA PRO A 59 -4.60 -6.46 -6.43
C PRO A 59 -6.01 -7.07 -6.47
N GLY A 60 -6.16 -8.29 -5.96
CA GLY A 60 -7.41 -8.96 -5.65
C GLY A 60 -7.27 -10.49 -5.76
N ALA A 61 -8.28 -11.23 -5.29
CA ALA A 61 -8.30 -12.70 -5.27
C ALA A 61 -7.83 -13.35 -6.60
N VAL A 62 -6.75 -14.12 -6.55
CA VAL A 62 -6.26 -14.91 -7.67
C VAL A 62 -7.34 -15.90 -8.12
N VAL A 63 -7.78 -15.80 -9.37
CA VAL A 63 -8.62 -16.84 -9.99
C VAL A 63 -7.66 -17.87 -10.58
N ARG A 64 -7.81 -19.16 -10.22
CA ARG A 64 -7.02 -20.23 -10.85
C ARG A 64 -7.20 -20.16 -12.38
N ASN A 65 -6.11 -20.08 -13.12
CA ASN A 65 -6.06 -19.92 -14.59
C ASN A 65 -6.68 -18.61 -15.12
N GLY A 66 -6.88 -17.60 -14.26
CA GLY A 66 -7.31 -16.27 -14.68
C GLY A 66 -6.14 -15.36 -15.08
N PRO A 67 -6.40 -14.24 -15.78
CA PRO A 67 -5.36 -13.28 -16.12
C PRO A 67 -4.71 -12.71 -14.84
N GLN A 68 -3.41 -12.41 -14.92
CA GLN A 68 -2.71 -11.67 -13.85
C GLN A 68 -3.48 -10.39 -13.54
N ARG A 69 -3.82 -10.18 -12.27
CA ARG A 69 -4.50 -8.97 -11.83
C ARG A 69 -3.50 -7.83 -11.76
N HIS A 70 -3.87 -6.70 -12.34
CA HIS A 70 -3.07 -5.50 -12.43
C HIS A 70 -3.75 -4.34 -11.70
N ILE A 71 -2.95 -3.36 -11.32
CA ILE A 71 -3.43 -2.08 -10.80
C ILE A 71 -3.87 -1.21 -11.98
N ASP A 72 -5.10 -0.70 -11.91
CA ASP A 72 -5.62 0.21 -12.91
C ASP A 72 -5.23 1.65 -12.61
N ILE A 73 -4.01 2.01 -13.00
CA ILE A 73 -3.47 3.37 -12.85
C ILE A 73 -4.27 4.42 -13.64
N SER A 74 -5.10 4.02 -14.61
CA SER A 74 -5.93 4.94 -15.39
C SER A 74 -6.98 5.65 -14.53
N ARG A 75 -7.36 5.02 -13.41
CA ARG A 75 -8.26 5.60 -12.41
C ARG A 75 -7.63 6.78 -11.67
N LEU A 76 -6.32 6.99 -11.75
CA LEU A 76 -5.62 8.07 -11.04
C LEU A 76 -5.37 9.31 -11.89
N VAL A 77 -5.94 9.38 -13.10
CA VAL A 77 -5.77 10.52 -14.01
C VAL A 77 -7.10 10.97 -14.60
N ASP A 78 -7.15 12.20 -15.09
CA ASP A 78 -8.35 12.78 -15.73
C ASP A 78 -8.45 12.44 -17.22
N ARG A 79 -7.32 12.09 -17.86
CA ARG A 79 -7.25 11.68 -19.27
C ARG A 79 -6.67 10.27 -19.43
N PRO A 80 -7.41 9.20 -19.08
CA PRO A 80 -6.97 7.80 -19.15
C PRO A 80 -6.34 7.38 -20.48
N SER A 81 -6.88 7.89 -21.60
CA SER A 81 -6.42 7.58 -22.95
C SER A 81 -4.96 7.95 -23.19
N LEU A 82 -4.43 8.96 -22.51
CA LEU A 82 -3.04 9.40 -22.66
C LEU A 82 -2.02 8.46 -21.99
N ILE A 83 -2.48 7.55 -21.12
CA ILE A 83 -1.61 6.63 -20.38
C ILE A 83 -2.02 5.17 -20.55
N ARG A 84 -2.83 4.87 -21.57
CA ARG A 84 -3.36 3.52 -21.83
C ARG A 84 -2.24 2.47 -21.85
N ASP A 85 -1.17 2.79 -22.57
CA ASP A 85 -0.04 1.88 -22.80
C ASP A 85 1.12 2.13 -21.81
N SER A 86 0.95 3.04 -20.85
CA SER A 86 1.97 3.30 -19.82
C SER A 86 2.00 2.17 -18.79
N PRO A 87 3.18 1.57 -18.50
CA PRO A 87 3.28 0.49 -17.51
C PRO A 87 3.21 1.00 -16.06
N TYR A 88 3.40 2.30 -15.83
CA TYR A 88 3.39 2.91 -14.50
C TYR A 88 2.88 4.35 -14.51
N LEU A 89 2.64 4.90 -13.32
CA LEU A 89 2.35 6.31 -13.06
C LEU A 89 3.30 6.84 -11.99
N ARG A 90 3.88 8.03 -12.22
CA ARG A 90 4.74 8.73 -11.24
C ARG A 90 3.98 9.79 -10.47
N GLY A 91 4.52 10.16 -9.31
CA GLY A 91 3.96 11.20 -8.45
C GLY A 91 2.69 10.76 -7.74
N VAL A 92 2.58 9.46 -7.45
CA VAL A 92 1.42 8.89 -6.76
C VAL A 92 1.66 8.91 -5.24
N LEU A 93 0.67 9.35 -4.50
CA LEU A 93 0.60 9.12 -3.06
C LEU A 93 -0.04 7.75 -2.81
N VAL A 94 0.77 6.80 -2.35
CA VAL A 94 0.29 5.47 -1.94
C VAL A 94 0.09 5.48 -0.43
N VAL A 95 -1.13 5.24 0.02
CA VAL A 95 -1.50 5.23 1.44
C VAL A 95 -1.76 3.80 1.87
N TRP A 96 -0.99 3.33 2.85
CA TRP A 96 -1.13 2.01 3.42
C TRP A 96 -2.13 2.06 4.57
N VAL A 97 -3.07 1.12 4.59
CA VAL A 97 -4.07 1.00 5.65
C VAL A 97 -4.15 -0.45 6.11
N ALA A 98 -4.41 -0.65 7.40
CA ALA A 98 -4.59 -1.99 7.95
C ALA A 98 -5.55 -1.98 9.13
N THR A 99 -6.26 -3.09 9.33
CA THR A 99 -7.19 -3.24 10.45
C THR A 99 -6.48 -3.90 11.63
N PRO A 100 -6.33 -3.22 12.79
CA PRO A 100 -5.61 -3.80 13.93
C PRO A 100 -6.33 -5.05 14.44
N LYS A 101 -5.61 -5.94 15.14
CA LYS A 101 -6.10 -7.25 15.60
C LYS A 101 -7.49 -7.18 16.23
N ASN A 102 -7.71 -6.20 17.12
CA ASN A 102 -8.97 -6.00 17.85
C ASN A 102 -9.83 -4.86 17.28
N GLY A 103 -9.51 -4.34 16.10
CA GLY A 103 -10.21 -3.23 15.46
C GLY A 103 -11.30 -3.69 14.50
N ARG A 104 -12.22 -2.76 14.20
CA ARG A 104 -13.30 -2.96 13.23
C ARG A 104 -13.09 -2.20 11.92
N GLN A 105 -12.20 -1.22 11.92
CA GLN A 105 -11.93 -0.35 10.78
C GLN A 105 -10.43 -0.28 10.49
N PRO A 106 -10.04 -0.14 9.21
CA PRO A 106 -8.66 0.09 8.84
C PRO A 106 -8.21 1.48 9.30
N LEU A 107 -6.98 1.55 9.77
CA LEU A 107 -6.28 2.77 10.14
C LEU A 107 -5.18 3.03 9.11
N VAL A 108 -4.84 4.30 8.87
CA VAL A 108 -3.62 4.64 8.13
C VAL A 108 -2.41 4.12 8.91
N VAL A 109 -1.62 3.25 8.28
CA VAL A 109 -0.38 2.71 8.88
C VAL A 109 0.86 3.41 8.36
N GLY A 110 0.79 4.04 7.19
CA GLY A 110 1.92 4.72 6.59
C GLY A 110 1.61 5.14 5.15
N TRP A 111 2.60 5.73 4.49
CA TRP A 111 2.46 6.18 3.11
C TRP A 111 3.79 6.26 2.40
N TYR A 112 3.74 6.22 1.06
CA TYR A 112 4.82 6.60 0.17
C TYR A 112 4.40 7.85 -0.61
N LYS A 113 5.16 8.93 -0.50
CA LYS A 113 5.01 10.11 -1.35
C LYS A 113 5.84 9.96 -2.62
N ASP A 114 5.41 10.68 -3.66
CA ASP A 114 6.08 10.73 -4.96
C ASP A 114 6.42 9.34 -5.54
N ALA A 115 5.56 8.36 -5.26
CA ALA A 115 5.80 6.98 -5.63
C ALA A 115 5.63 6.77 -7.14
N ILE A 116 6.34 5.76 -7.64
CA ILE A 116 6.04 5.10 -8.91
C ILE A 116 5.09 3.95 -8.62
N LEU A 117 3.91 3.98 -9.24
CA LEU A 117 2.91 2.93 -9.14
C LEU A 117 2.85 2.14 -10.45
N TYR A 118 3.05 0.83 -10.38
CA TYR A 118 3.10 -0.06 -11.54
C TYR A 118 1.77 -0.77 -11.76
N ARG A 119 1.41 -1.02 -13.03
CA ARG A 119 0.26 -1.87 -13.36
C ARG A 119 0.48 -3.31 -12.93
N ASN A 120 1.65 -3.85 -13.28
CA ASN A 120 2.01 -5.25 -13.05
C ASN A 120 3.03 -5.36 -11.93
N ALA A 121 3.07 -6.52 -11.29
CA ALA A 121 4.08 -6.87 -10.30
C ALA A 121 5.49 -6.65 -10.87
N GLN A 122 6.37 -6.11 -10.05
CA GLN A 122 7.78 -5.91 -10.34
C GLN A 122 8.62 -6.79 -9.41
N ILE A 123 9.80 -7.19 -9.87
CA ILE A 123 10.76 -7.99 -9.09
C ILE A 123 11.76 -7.03 -8.44
N PRO A 124 11.95 -7.05 -7.10
CA PRO A 124 12.92 -6.20 -6.43
C PRO A 124 14.35 -6.66 -6.76
N PRO A 125 15.38 -5.82 -6.51
CA PRO A 125 16.77 -6.25 -6.64
C PRO A 125 17.02 -7.51 -5.80
N GLU A 126 17.73 -8.49 -6.35
CA GLU A 126 18.05 -9.75 -5.68
C GLU A 126 18.72 -9.51 -4.31
N GLU A 127 19.61 -8.52 -4.25
CA GLU A 127 20.35 -8.14 -3.04
C GLU A 127 19.49 -7.52 -1.94
N SER A 128 18.23 -7.23 -2.22
CA SER A 128 17.27 -6.80 -1.19
C SER A 128 16.82 -7.95 -0.28
N LYS A 129 17.14 -9.21 -0.65
CA LYS A 129 16.85 -10.44 0.11
C LYS A 129 15.40 -10.46 0.59
N ARG A 130 14.47 -10.24 -0.34
CA ARG A 130 13.02 -10.25 -0.11
C ARG A 130 12.44 -11.62 -0.43
N GLU A 131 13.05 -12.66 0.11
CA GLU A 131 12.63 -14.03 -0.11
C GLU A 131 11.43 -14.35 0.78
N LEU A 132 10.39 -14.94 0.20
CA LEU A 132 9.28 -15.50 0.96
C LEU A 132 9.54 -17.01 1.17
N PRO A 133 8.96 -17.65 2.21
CA PRO A 133 9.32 -19.00 2.67
C PRO A 133 9.38 -20.12 1.63
N ASN A 134 8.82 -19.93 0.43
CA ASN A 134 8.84 -20.90 -0.65
C ASN A 134 9.95 -20.69 -1.69
N HIS A 135 10.93 -19.80 -1.45
CA HIS A 135 12.14 -19.46 -2.24
C HIS A 135 11.96 -19.12 -3.74
N ASN A 136 10.78 -19.37 -4.34
CA ASN A 136 10.45 -19.11 -5.74
C ASN A 136 9.61 -17.83 -5.92
N ASN A 137 9.40 -17.04 -4.87
CA ASN A 137 8.68 -15.77 -4.97
C ASN A 137 9.58 -14.64 -4.47
N PRO A 138 10.12 -13.80 -5.38
CA PRO A 138 11.12 -12.79 -5.06
C PRO A 138 10.57 -11.59 -4.27
N GLY A 139 9.42 -11.70 -3.60
CA GLY A 139 8.82 -10.62 -2.84
C GLY A 139 8.44 -9.45 -3.75
N GLU A 140 7.58 -9.75 -4.74
CA GLU A 140 7.12 -8.78 -5.74
C GLU A 140 6.61 -7.46 -5.13
N TYR A 141 6.59 -6.39 -5.93
CA TYR A 141 6.05 -5.10 -5.51
C TYR A 141 5.26 -4.40 -6.63
N PHE A 142 4.41 -3.45 -6.25
CA PHE A 142 3.60 -2.63 -7.15
C PHE A 142 3.83 -1.13 -6.97
N ALA A 143 4.47 -0.72 -5.88
CA ALA A 143 4.84 0.67 -5.63
C ALA A 143 6.31 0.76 -5.22
N SER A 144 7.02 1.78 -5.71
CA SER A 144 8.35 2.12 -5.21
C SER A 144 8.47 3.61 -4.98
N ALA A 145 9.27 3.99 -3.99
CA ALA A 145 9.54 5.38 -3.64
C ALA A 145 10.89 5.48 -2.92
N ARG A 146 11.44 6.69 -2.85
CA ARG A 146 12.63 6.95 -2.05
C ARG A 146 12.30 6.77 -0.58
N GLN A 147 13.20 6.17 0.19
CA GLN A 147 13.03 5.92 1.62
C GLN A 147 12.66 7.19 2.39
N GLN A 148 13.29 8.33 2.07
CA GLN A 148 13.02 9.62 2.69
C GLN A 148 11.59 10.15 2.47
N ASP A 149 10.91 9.65 1.44
CA ASP A 149 9.54 10.02 1.07
C ASP A 149 8.50 9.02 1.62
N CYS A 150 8.96 8.01 2.36
CA CYS A 150 8.14 6.96 2.96
C CYS A 150 8.09 7.11 4.47
N VAL A 151 6.89 6.94 5.04
CA VAL A 151 6.68 6.95 6.49
C VAL A 151 5.88 5.72 6.90
N LEU A 152 6.40 5.01 7.89
CA LEU A 152 5.65 4.05 8.70
C LEU A 152 5.26 4.74 10.00
N VAL A 153 3.97 4.84 10.27
CA VAL A 153 3.45 5.40 11.52
C VAL A 153 3.62 4.35 12.62
N PRO A 154 4.20 4.69 13.79
CA PRO A 154 4.25 3.82 14.95
C PRO A 154 2.86 3.33 15.36
N PRO A 155 2.68 2.08 15.80
CA PRO A 155 1.37 1.51 16.13
C PRO A 155 0.48 2.39 17.03
N GLU A 156 1.09 3.06 18.00
CA GLU A 156 0.45 3.98 18.96
C GLU A 156 -0.13 5.24 18.32
N ASP A 157 0.43 5.70 17.20
CA ASP A 157 0.04 6.93 16.51
C ASP A 157 -0.90 6.68 15.32
N ARG A 158 -1.18 5.42 15.00
CA ARG A 158 -2.12 5.01 13.95
C ARG A 158 -3.56 5.30 14.39
N THR A 159 -3.97 6.55 14.26
CA THR A 159 -5.26 7.03 14.79
C THR A 159 -6.29 7.33 13.70
N LEU A 160 -5.85 7.61 12.47
CA LEU A 160 -6.75 7.99 11.38
C LEU A 160 -7.47 6.77 10.78
N GLN A 161 -8.76 6.65 11.08
CA GLN A 161 -9.65 5.62 10.54
C GLN A 161 -10.07 5.92 9.09
N ILE A 162 -10.18 4.84 8.31
CA ILE A 162 -10.62 4.85 6.92
C ILE A 162 -11.96 4.09 6.81
N PRO A 163 -12.98 4.66 6.15
CA PRO A 163 -14.30 4.05 6.06
C PRO A 163 -14.30 2.69 5.33
N ARG A 164 -15.17 1.77 5.78
CA ARG A 164 -15.50 0.48 5.12
C ARG A 164 -16.93 0.47 4.60
N LYS A 165 -17.17 -0.29 3.51
CA LYS A 165 -18.47 -0.53 2.84
C LYS A 165 -19.19 0.75 2.35
N GLY A 166 -20.08 0.60 1.36
CA GLY A 166 -20.82 1.71 0.72
C GLY A 166 -19.92 2.55 -0.17
N GLU A 167 -19.18 3.49 0.42
CA GLU A 167 -18.37 4.48 -0.29
C GLU A 167 -16.85 4.42 0.01
N GLY A 168 -16.42 3.58 0.97
CA GLY A 168 -15.01 3.34 1.34
C GLY A 168 -14.39 2.09 0.70
N PHE A 169 -13.53 1.36 1.43
CA PHE A 169 -13.04 0.06 0.96
C PHE A 169 -14.20 -0.94 0.76
N GLY A 170 -14.34 -1.42 -0.47
CA GLY A 170 -15.24 -2.50 -0.86
C GLY A 170 -14.65 -3.89 -0.55
N ARG A 171 -14.87 -4.87 -1.45
CA ARG A 171 -14.22 -6.19 -1.35
C ARG A 171 -12.76 -6.21 -1.87
N SER A 172 -12.33 -5.11 -2.49
CA SER A 172 -10.97 -4.96 -3.05
C SER A 172 -9.98 -4.49 -1.97
N ASN A 173 -8.71 -4.89 -2.10
CA ASN A 173 -7.61 -4.32 -1.31
C ASN A 173 -7.15 -2.94 -1.84
N LEU A 174 -7.75 -2.45 -2.94
CA LEU A 174 -7.43 -1.18 -3.56
C LEU A 174 -8.63 -0.24 -3.55
N TRP A 175 -8.37 1.02 -3.23
CA TRP A 175 -9.36 2.08 -3.33
C TRP A 175 -8.74 3.39 -3.84
N TYR A 176 -9.36 4.00 -4.84
CA TYR A 176 -8.86 5.20 -5.52
C TYR A 176 -9.48 6.50 -4.97
N ALA A 177 -10.48 6.39 -4.09
CA ALA A 177 -11.06 7.49 -3.31
C ALA A 177 -11.37 8.82 -4.06
N ARG A 178 -11.80 8.77 -5.33
CA ARG A 178 -11.91 9.99 -6.16
C ARG A 178 -13.07 10.93 -5.85
N THR A 179 -14.22 10.42 -5.42
CA THR A 179 -15.47 11.20 -5.34
C THR A 179 -16.23 10.89 -4.05
N GLY A 180 -17.23 11.69 -3.71
CA GLY A 180 -18.06 11.49 -2.51
C GLY A 180 -17.24 11.43 -1.22
N ILE A 181 -17.49 10.43 -0.36
CA ILE A 181 -16.68 10.21 0.85
C ILE A 181 -15.18 10.04 0.54
N GLY A 182 -14.83 9.58 -0.67
CA GLY A 182 -13.45 9.42 -1.10
C GLY A 182 -12.73 10.76 -1.10
N GLY A 183 -13.35 11.82 -1.64
CA GLY A 183 -12.82 13.18 -1.59
C GLY A 183 -12.58 13.66 -0.17
N ILE A 184 -13.58 13.49 0.70
CA ILE A 184 -13.50 13.86 2.12
C ILE A 184 -12.38 13.09 2.83
N THR A 185 -12.23 11.80 2.53
CA THR A 185 -11.22 10.93 3.12
C THR A 185 -9.82 11.33 2.66
N ARG A 186 -9.62 11.61 1.37
CA ARG A 186 -8.34 12.13 0.84
C ARG A 186 -7.93 13.40 1.58
N ASP A 187 -8.84 14.34 1.76
CA ASP A 187 -8.54 15.60 2.45
C ASP A 187 -8.16 15.38 3.93
N LYS A 188 -8.83 14.47 4.63
CA LYS A 188 -8.45 14.09 6.01
C LYS A 188 -7.07 13.47 6.06
N VAL A 189 -6.75 12.58 5.12
CA VAL A 189 -5.45 11.90 5.04
C VAL A 189 -4.33 12.89 4.72
N LEU A 190 -4.55 13.82 3.78
CA LEU A 190 -3.58 14.87 3.47
C LEU A 190 -3.28 15.75 4.68
N ARG A 191 -4.31 16.12 5.46
CA ARG A 191 -4.11 16.87 6.71
C ARG A 191 -3.34 16.06 7.75
N PHE A 192 -3.63 14.77 7.88
CA PHE A 192 -2.92 13.88 8.79
C PHE A 192 -1.43 13.75 8.42
N ILE A 193 -1.12 13.53 7.13
CA ILE A 193 0.25 13.48 6.63
C ILE A 193 0.97 14.82 6.88
N GLN A 194 0.32 15.94 6.57
CA GLN A 194 0.92 17.27 6.80
C GLN A 194 1.20 17.53 8.28
N SER A 195 0.27 17.15 9.16
CA SER A 195 0.45 17.29 10.61
C SER A 195 1.61 16.43 11.11
N TRP A 196 1.70 15.19 10.63
CA TRP A 196 2.81 14.28 10.95
C TRP A 196 4.15 14.85 10.52
N GLU A 197 4.25 15.35 9.29
CA GLU A 197 5.48 15.95 8.79
C GLU A 197 5.89 17.19 9.57
N ASN A 198 4.93 18.03 9.97
CA ASN A 198 5.22 19.23 10.74
C ASN A 198 5.74 18.89 12.14
N SER A 199 5.27 17.81 12.76
CA SER A 199 5.73 17.41 14.10
C SER A 199 7.04 16.59 14.08
N HIS A 200 7.47 16.10 12.93
CA HIS A 200 8.66 15.25 12.78
C HIS A 200 9.74 15.83 11.85
N ARG A 201 9.56 17.06 11.34
CA ARG A 201 10.64 17.84 10.75
C ARG A 201 11.50 18.38 11.89
N SER A 202 12.68 17.80 12.05
CA SER A 202 13.79 18.37 12.84
C SER A 202 14.69 19.17 11.91
#